data_AF-A0A556V981-F1
#
_entry.id   AF-A0A556V981-F1
#
_cell.length_a   1.000
_cell.length_b   1.000
_cell.length_c   1.000
_cell.angle_alpha   90.00
_cell.angle_beta   90.00
_cell.angle_gamma   90.00
#
_symmetry.space_group_name_H-M   'P 1'
#
loop_
_entity.id
_entity.type
_entity.pdbx_description
1 polymer ?
#
loop_
_entity_poly.entity_id
_entity_poly.type
_entity_poly.pdbx_seq_one_letter_code
_entity_poly.pdbx_strand_id
1 'polypeptide(L)'
;MAGPELLLDSSIRVWVVLPIVLITFLVGVLRHYVTKLLQSEKKVEMEQVSDSQVLLRSRILRENGKYLPKQSFAMRKHYFNNAETGFFKKVKRKVVPKNPMTDTSMMTDMMKGNLTNVLPMILIGGWINWAFSGFVTTADQSRIMQEQMSGAAMAMPPDPNKAFKSEWEALEIIEHKWALEKVEEELMSQDLNFQGLFSQNREGNIF
;
A
#
# COMPACT_ATOMS: atom_id res chain seq x y z
N MET A 1 -23.75 -37.06 -25.48
CA MET A 1 -24.44 -37.84 -24.44
C MET A 1 -24.23 -37.09 -23.14
N ALA A 2 -25.22 -36.32 -22.71
CA ALA A 2 -25.19 -35.63 -21.43
C ALA A 2 -25.23 -36.69 -20.32
N GLY A 3 -24.22 -36.70 -19.45
CA GLY A 3 -24.22 -37.58 -18.27
C GLY A 3 -25.42 -37.25 -17.36
N PRO A 4 -25.81 -38.15 -16.46
CA PRO A 4 -26.95 -37.93 -15.58
C PRO A 4 -26.77 -36.61 -14.83
N GLU A 5 -27.67 -35.64 -15.04
CA GLU A 5 -27.72 -34.44 -14.22
C GLU A 5 -27.95 -34.87 -12.77
N LEU A 6 -26.96 -34.58 -11.92
CA LEU A 6 -26.94 -34.99 -10.53
C LEU A 6 -28.11 -34.33 -9.80
N LEU A 7 -29.23 -35.04 -9.67
CA LEU A 7 -30.39 -34.61 -8.88
C LEU A 7 -30.02 -34.66 -7.39
N LEU A 8 -29.45 -33.56 -6.91
CA LEU A 8 -29.18 -33.36 -5.49
C LEU A 8 -30.50 -33.21 -4.73
N ASP A 9 -30.69 -34.04 -3.70
CA ASP A 9 -31.84 -33.96 -2.80
C ASP A 9 -32.00 -32.54 -2.25
N SER A 10 -33.21 -31.99 -2.35
CA SER A 10 -33.52 -30.62 -1.93
C SER A 10 -33.30 -30.42 -0.43
N SER A 11 -33.42 -31.49 0.36
CA SER A 11 -33.22 -31.44 1.81
C SER A 11 -31.76 -31.13 2.17
N ILE A 12 -30.78 -31.58 1.37
CA ILE A 12 -29.35 -31.30 1.59
C ILE A 12 -29.06 -29.79 1.46
N ARG A 13 -29.75 -29.08 0.56
CA ARG A 13 -29.56 -27.62 0.41
C ARG A 13 -29.97 -26.84 1.67
N VAL A 14 -31.08 -27.21 2.30
CA VAL A 14 -31.59 -26.46 3.45
C VAL A 14 -30.86 -26.85 4.73
N TRP A 15 -30.58 -28.14 4.92
CA TRP A 15 -30.01 -28.64 6.17
C TRP A 15 -28.48 -28.63 6.22
N VAL A 16 -27.81 -28.58 5.08
CA VAL A 16 -26.34 -28.58 5.01
C VAL A 16 -25.82 -27.24 4.51
N VAL A 17 -26.30 -26.72 3.38
CA VAL A 17 -25.74 -25.50 2.79
C VAL A 17 -26.05 -24.25 3.63
N LEU A 18 -27.29 -24.08 4.10
CA LEU A 18 -27.67 -22.89 4.88
C LEU A 18 -26.91 -22.80 6.23
N PRO A 19 -26.78 -23.90 7.02
CA PRO A 19 -25.94 -23.87 8.23
C PRO A 19 -24.46 -23.66 7.94
N ILE A 20 -23.91 -24.23 6.87
CA ILE A 20 -22.51 -23.98 6.46
C ILE A 20 -22.29 -22.50 6.15
N VAL A 21 -23.20 -21.86 5.39
CA VAL A 21 -23.10 -20.43 5.07
C VAL A 21 -23.16 -19.58 6.34
N LEU A 22 -24.05 -19.90 7.28
CA LEU A 22 -24.15 -19.18 8.55
C LEU A 22 -22.89 -19.33 9.41
N ILE A 23 -22.36 -20.54 9.55
CA ILE A 23 -21.15 -20.81 10.35
C ILE A 23 -19.93 -20.15 9.71
N THR A 24 -19.76 -20.28 8.40
CA THR A 24 -18.63 -19.65 7.68
C THR A 24 -18.69 -18.11 7.75
N PHE A 25 -19.88 -17.53 7.71
CA PHE A 25 -20.08 -16.09 7.93
C PHE A 25 -19.67 -15.66 9.35
N LEU A 26 -20.15 -16.36 10.38
CA LEU A 26 -19.81 -16.05 11.78
C LEU A 26 -18.32 -16.21 12.07
N VAL A 27 -17.69 -17.26 11.53
CA VAL A 27 -16.23 -17.47 11.62
C VAL A 27 -15.47 -16.36 10.89
N GLY A 28 -15.97 -15.88 9.75
CA GLY A 28 -15.41 -14.74 9.02
C GLY A 28 -15.45 -13.45 9.83
N VAL A 29 -16.58 -13.16 10.48
CA VAL A 29 -16.74 -12.02 11.40
C VAL A 29 -15.79 -12.14 12.59
N LEU A 30 -15.72 -13.32 13.21
CA LEU A 30 -14.82 -13.59 14.34
C LEU A 30 -13.35 -13.38 13.93
N ARG A 31 -12.94 -13.90 12.76
CA ARG A 31 -11.60 -13.67 12.20
C ARG A 31 -11.30 -12.18 12.04
N HIS A 32 -12.23 -11.38 11.51
CA HIS A 32 -12.01 -9.94 11.32
C HIS A 32 -11.71 -9.24 12.66
N TYR A 33 -12.50 -9.53 13.69
CA TYR A 33 -12.28 -8.95 15.02
C TYR A 33 -11.00 -9.46 15.68
N VAL A 34 -10.70 -10.76 15.59
CA VAL A 34 -9.44 -11.34 16.09
C VAL A 34 -8.23 -10.74 15.38
N THR A 35 -8.31 -10.51 14.07
CA THR A 35 -7.22 -9.87 13.30
C THR A 35 -7.02 -8.42 13.74
N LYS A 36 -8.10 -7.67 13.95
CA LYS A 36 -8.03 -6.29 14.47
C LYS A 36 -7.42 -6.23 15.88
N LEU A 37 -7.68 -7.24 16.71
CA LEU A 37 -7.09 -7.37 18.05
C LEU A 37 -5.60 -7.78 18.02
N LEU A 38 -5.21 -8.59 17.03
CA LEU A 38 -3.83 -9.07 16.85
C LEU A 38 -2.94 -8.11 16.06
N GLN A 39 -3.52 -7.06 15.46
CA GLN A 39 -2.75 -6.00 14.81
C GLN A 39 -1.94 -5.25 15.87
N SER A 40 -0.64 -5.56 15.91
CA SER A 40 0.31 -4.85 16.75
C SER A 40 0.79 -3.58 16.03
N GLU A 41 0.72 -2.44 16.70
CA GLU A 41 1.45 -1.25 16.26
C GLU A 41 2.95 -1.49 16.45
N LYS A 42 3.66 -1.64 15.32
CA LYS A 42 5.12 -1.75 15.36
C LYS A 42 5.69 -0.44 15.87
N LYS A 43 6.60 -0.51 16.85
CA LYS A 43 7.36 0.66 17.29
C LYS A 43 8.15 1.18 16.10
N VAL A 44 7.75 2.36 15.63
CA VAL A 44 8.39 3.01 14.51
C VAL A 44 9.68 3.66 15.02
N GLU A 45 10.82 3.28 14.44
CA GLU A 45 12.09 3.93 14.74
C GLU A 45 12.06 5.35 14.16
N MET A 46 12.25 6.36 15.02
CA MET A 46 12.27 7.77 14.61
C MET A 46 13.27 8.04 13.49
N GLU A 47 14.38 7.31 13.50
CA GLU A 47 15.43 7.34 12.47
C GLU A 47 14.90 6.91 11.09
N GLN A 48 14.12 5.82 11.03
CA GLN A 48 13.51 5.32 9.79
C GLN A 48 12.43 6.29 9.26
N VAL A 49 11.68 6.94 10.15
CA VAL A 49 10.68 7.95 9.75
C VAL A 49 11.36 9.18 9.19
N SER A 50 12.41 9.66 9.85
CA SER A 50 13.21 10.78 9.36
C SER A 50 13.75 10.48 7.96
N ASP A 51 14.31 9.30 7.75
CA ASP A 51 14.84 8.87 6.45
C ASP A 51 13.76 8.80 5.37
N SER A 52 12.59 8.24 5.68
CA SER A 52 11.47 8.18 4.73
C SER A 52 10.94 9.57 4.37
N GLN A 53 10.87 10.50 5.33
CA GLN A 53 10.48 11.89 5.07
C GLN A 53 11.51 12.63 4.22
N VAL A 54 12.81 12.41 4.43
CA VAL A 54 13.85 13.02 3.61
C VAL A 54 13.81 12.49 2.17
N LEU A 55 13.56 11.19 1.97
CA LEU A 55 13.34 10.61 0.65
C LEU A 55 12.12 11.23 -0.04
N LEU A 56 11.00 11.37 0.68
CA LEU A 56 9.80 12.05 0.15
C LEU A 56 10.08 13.51 -0.21
N ARG A 57 10.84 14.23 0.61
CA ARG A 57 11.24 15.62 0.33
C ARG A 57 12.09 15.72 -0.94
N SER A 58 13.02 14.79 -1.15
CA SER A 58 13.82 14.70 -2.37
C SER A 58 12.94 14.43 -3.59
N ARG A 59 11.98 13.51 -3.46
CA ARG A 59 11.00 13.21 -4.52
C ARG A 59 10.16 14.43 -4.89
N ILE A 60 9.62 15.14 -3.89
CA ILE A 60 8.84 16.37 -4.12
C ILE A 60 9.69 17.44 -4.78
N LEU A 61 10.97 17.59 -4.37
CA LEU A 61 11.89 18.52 -5.01
C LEU A 61 12.11 18.17 -6.49
N ARG A 62 12.22 16.88 -6.81
CA ARG A 62 12.35 16.39 -8.19
C ARG A 62 11.11 16.65 -9.03
N GLU A 63 9.93 16.31 -8.51
CA GLU A 63 8.67 16.36 -9.26
C GLU A 63 8.12 17.79 -9.38
N ASN A 64 8.20 18.57 -8.30
CA ASN A 64 7.59 19.89 -8.17
C ASN A 64 8.62 21.03 -8.09
N GLY A 65 9.91 20.76 -8.25
CA GLY A 65 10.97 21.78 -8.22
C GLY A 65 10.87 22.86 -9.31
N LYS A 66 10.06 22.62 -10.35
CA LYS A 66 9.81 23.54 -11.47
C LYS A 66 9.18 24.89 -11.09
N TYR A 67 8.54 24.97 -9.92
CA TYR A 67 7.92 26.21 -9.42
C TYR A 67 8.87 27.04 -8.54
N LEU A 68 10.01 26.49 -8.13
CA LEU A 68 11.01 27.22 -7.37
C LEU A 68 11.91 28.05 -8.31
N PRO A 69 12.49 29.16 -7.84
CA PRO A 69 13.53 29.86 -8.59
C PRO A 69 14.73 28.95 -8.87
N LYS A 70 15.37 29.13 -10.02
CA LYS A 70 16.57 28.37 -10.47
C LYS A 70 17.64 28.26 -9.36
N GLN A 71 17.96 29.39 -8.72
CA GLN A 71 18.95 29.44 -7.63
C GLN A 71 18.54 28.62 -6.41
N SER A 72 17.28 28.71 -5.99
CA SER A 72 16.79 28.00 -4.81
C SER A 72 16.63 26.50 -5.06
N PHE A 73 16.36 26.08 -6.29
CA PHE A 73 16.41 24.68 -6.69
C PHE A 73 17.86 24.16 -6.68
N ALA A 74 18.80 24.89 -7.30
CA ALA A 74 20.21 24.52 -7.34
C ALA A 74 20.82 24.38 -5.94
N MET A 75 20.50 25.29 -5.01
CA MET A 75 20.93 25.21 -3.61
C MET A 75 20.43 23.95 -2.90
N ARG A 76 19.16 23.59 -3.11
CA ARG A 76 18.56 22.36 -2.51
C ARG A 76 19.11 21.10 -3.16
N LYS A 77 19.28 21.09 -4.49
CA LYS A 77 19.95 19.99 -5.22
C LYS A 77 21.38 19.81 -4.71
N HIS A 78 22.12 20.90 -4.51
CA HIS A 78 23.47 20.88 -3.97
C HIS A 78 23.52 20.31 -2.53
N TYR A 79 22.57 20.68 -1.67
CA TYR A 79 22.47 20.11 -0.32
C TYR A 79 22.32 18.57 -0.31
N PHE A 80 21.58 18.01 -1.26
CA PHE A 80 21.40 16.56 -1.38
C PHE A 80 22.55 15.86 -2.11
N ASN A 81 23.05 16.44 -3.20
CA ASN A 81 23.94 15.77 -4.14
C ASN A 81 25.43 16.12 -4.02
N ASN A 82 25.81 17.08 -3.17
CA ASN A 82 27.22 17.45 -3.03
C ASN A 82 28.09 16.22 -2.71
N ALA A 83 29.23 16.11 -3.43
CA ALA A 83 30.09 14.94 -3.40
C ALA A 83 30.72 14.67 -2.02
N GLU A 84 30.97 15.72 -1.24
CA GLU A 84 31.61 15.63 0.08
C GLU A 84 30.63 15.90 1.23
N THR A 85 29.65 16.78 1.03
CA THR A 85 28.74 17.27 2.08
C THR A 85 27.29 16.85 1.93
N GLY A 86 26.93 16.17 0.84
CA GLY A 86 25.56 15.79 0.54
C GLY A 86 24.96 14.82 1.56
N PHE A 87 23.69 15.04 1.90
CA PHE A 87 22.95 14.21 2.86
C PHE A 87 23.02 12.72 2.51
N PHE A 88 22.83 12.36 1.23
CA PHE A 88 22.82 10.97 0.77
C PHE A 88 24.19 10.28 0.79
N LYS A 89 25.29 11.03 0.83
CA LYS A 89 26.65 10.46 0.91
C LYS A 89 27.18 10.39 2.35
N LYS A 90 26.88 11.38 3.18
CA LYS A 90 27.32 11.43 4.59
C LYS A 90 26.53 10.48 5.48
N VAL A 91 25.22 10.39 5.27
CA VAL A 91 24.34 9.56 6.10
C VAL A 91 24.37 8.12 5.57
N LYS A 92 25.50 7.43 5.76
CA LYS A 92 25.56 5.98 5.58
C LYS A 92 24.99 5.35 6.84
N ARG A 93 23.76 4.84 6.76
CA ARG A 93 23.19 4.08 7.87
C ARG A 93 23.98 2.78 7.97
N LYS A 94 24.33 2.39 9.20
CA LYS A 94 24.70 1.01 9.50
C LYS A 94 23.43 0.19 9.32
N VAL A 95 23.10 -0.09 8.07
CA VAL A 95 22.29 -1.24 7.73
C VAL A 95 23.17 -2.40 8.15
N VAL A 96 23.05 -2.82 9.41
CA VAL A 96 23.39 -4.19 9.75
C VAL A 96 22.61 -4.97 8.71
N PRO A 97 23.26 -5.69 7.77
CA PRO A 97 22.53 -6.57 6.90
C PRO A 97 21.82 -7.50 7.86
N LYS A 98 20.53 -7.23 8.08
CA LYS A 98 19.68 -8.05 8.91
C LYS A 98 19.52 -9.29 8.08
N ASN A 99 20.52 -10.15 8.18
CA ASN A 99 20.51 -11.43 7.53
C ASN A 99 19.18 -12.06 7.91
N PRO A 100 18.41 -12.57 6.94
CA PRO A 100 17.11 -13.19 7.21
C PRO A 100 17.20 -14.40 8.16
N MET A 101 18.41 -14.80 8.55
CA MET A 101 18.69 -15.85 9.52
C MET A 101 18.83 -15.35 10.98
N THR A 102 18.99 -14.04 11.24
CA THR A 102 19.25 -13.50 12.59
C THR A 102 18.17 -12.57 13.12
N ASP A 103 17.35 -11.96 12.26
CA ASP A 103 16.22 -11.13 12.68
C ASP A 103 14.89 -11.89 12.56
N THR A 104 14.68 -12.80 13.52
CA THR A 104 13.44 -13.55 13.71
C THR A 104 12.21 -12.65 13.73
N SER A 105 12.32 -11.37 14.11
CA SER A 105 11.17 -10.44 14.23
C SER A 105 10.53 -10.04 12.89
N MET A 106 11.31 -9.60 11.89
CA MET A 106 10.79 -9.11 10.61
C MET A 106 10.28 -10.26 9.72
N MET A 107 10.97 -11.39 9.75
CA MET A 107 10.52 -12.62 9.08
C MET A 107 9.26 -13.17 9.78
N THR A 108 9.19 -13.13 11.11
CA THR A 108 7.98 -13.52 11.84
C THR A 108 6.81 -12.61 11.49
N ASP A 109 7.00 -11.30 11.32
CA ASP A 109 5.89 -10.39 10.97
C ASP A 109 5.36 -10.64 9.55
N MET A 110 6.26 -10.91 8.61
CA MET A 110 5.90 -11.24 7.22
C MET A 110 5.25 -12.63 7.12
N MET A 111 5.84 -13.63 7.80
CA MET A 111 5.27 -14.98 7.90
C MET A 111 3.96 -14.96 8.66
N LYS A 112 3.83 -14.19 9.74
CA LYS A 112 2.59 -14.02 10.52
C LYS A 112 1.53 -13.34 9.66
N GLY A 113 1.86 -12.33 8.86
CA GLY A 113 0.93 -11.70 7.92
C GLY A 113 0.40 -12.68 6.86
N ASN A 114 1.25 -13.57 6.35
CA ASN A 114 0.82 -14.60 5.40
C ASN A 114 0.07 -15.75 6.10
N LEU A 115 0.53 -16.16 7.28
CA LEU A 115 -0.03 -17.24 8.10
C LEU A 115 -1.40 -16.86 8.66
N THR A 116 -1.61 -15.64 9.13
CA THR A 116 -2.94 -15.17 9.59
C THR A 116 -3.96 -15.12 8.46
N ASN A 117 -3.49 -15.04 7.21
CA ASN A 117 -4.36 -15.09 6.04
C ASN A 117 -4.66 -16.52 5.57
N VAL A 118 -3.67 -17.40 5.61
CA VAL A 118 -3.77 -18.78 5.12
C VAL A 118 -4.34 -19.74 6.19
N LEU A 119 -3.98 -19.57 7.46
CA LEU A 119 -4.37 -20.46 8.55
C LEU A 119 -5.90 -20.58 8.72
N PRO A 120 -6.69 -19.49 8.70
CA PRO A 120 -8.14 -19.61 8.80
C PRO A 120 -8.74 -20.38 7.62
N MET A 121 -8.15 -20.26 6.44
CA MET A 121 -8.64 -20.92 5.23
C MET A 121 -8.40 -22.43 5.27
N ILE A 122 -7.22 -22.86 5.75
CA ILE A 122 -6.90 -24.27 5.97
C ILE A 122 -7.81 -24.88 7.04
N LEU A 123 -8.03 -24.17 8.15
CA LEU A 123 -8.89 -24.65 9.23
C LEU A 123 -10.35 -24.80 8.79
N ILE A 124 -10.87 -23.84 8.03
CA ILE A 124 -12.24 -23.90 7.49
C ILE A 124 -12.35 -25.04 6.45
N GLY A 125 -11.38 -25.16 5.54
CA GLY A 125 -11.35 -26.26 4.56
C GLY A 125 -11.27 -27.64 5.21
N GLY A 126 -10.42 -27.80 6.23
CA GLY A 126 -10.29 -29.04 6.99
C GLY A 126 -11.54 -29.40 7.82
N TRP A 127 -12.15 -28.41 8.47
CA TRP A 127 -13.40 -28.61 9.23
C TRP A 127 -14.57 -28.96 8.31
N ILE A 128 -14.72 -28.27 7.17
CA ILE A 128 -15.78 -28.56 6.19
C ILE A 128 -15.59 -29.96 5.60
N ASN A 129 -14.36 -30.33 5.23
CA ASN A 129 -14.08 -31.67 4.75
C ASN A 129 -14.44 -32.74 5.80
N TRP A 130 -14.03 -32.57 7.07
CA TRP A 130 -14.39 -33.51 8.13
C TRP A 130 -15.89 -33.58 8.43
N ALA A 131 -16.58 -32.44 8.49
CA ALA A 131 -18.00 -32.36 8.87
C ALA A 131 -18.97 -32.79 7.75
N PHE A 132 -18.53 -32.74 6.48
CA PHE A 132 -19.37 -33.02 5.32
C PHE A 132 -18.78 -34.07 4.36
N SER A 133 -17.77 -34.82 4.79
CA SER A 133 -17.24 -35.99 4.06
C SER A 133 -18.32 -37.07 3.97
N GLY A 134 -19.00 -37.13 2.83
CA GLY A 134 -20.11 -38.07 2.60
C GLY A 134 -21.15 -37.60 1.58
N PHE A 135 -21.19 -36.32 1.23
CA PHE A 135 -22.11 -35.76 0.23
C PHE A 135 -21.37 -34.95 -0.83
N VAL A 136 -21.76 -35.10 -2.11
CA VAL A 136 -21.20 -34.31 -3.21
C VAL A 136 -21.67 -32.86 -3.08
N THR A 137 -20.78 -31.97 -2.69
CA THR A 137 -21.01 -30.52 -2.66
C THR A 137 -20.37 -29.88 -3.89
N THR A 138 -21.05 -28.90 -4.52
CA THR A 138 -20.71 -28.34 -5.84
C THR A 138 -19.50 -27.39 -5.85
N ALA A 139 -18.72 -27.33 -4.77
CA ALA A 139 -17.66 -26.34 -4.62
C ALA A 139 -16.29 -27.02 -4.55
N ASP A 140 -15.53 -26.96 -5.65
CA ASP A 140 -14.09 -27.23 -5.69
C ASP A 140 -13.34 -26.23 -4.79
N GLN A 141 -13.31 -26.52 -3.50
CA GLN A 141 -12.68 -25.72 -2.46
C GLN A 141 -11.16 -25.58 -2.68
N SER A 142 -10.58 -26.54 -3.40
CA SER A 142 -9.17 -26.67 -3.78
C SER A 142 -8.64 -25.48 -4.60
N ARG A 143 -9.49 -24.88 -5.46
CA ARG A 143 -9.04 -23.85 -6.42
C ARG A 143 -8.82 -22.48 -5.74
N ILE A 144 -9.67 -22.15 -4.77
CA ILE A 144 -9.58 -20.87 -4.03
C ILE A 144 -8.28 -20.84 -3.19
N MET A 145 -7.85 -22.00 -2.69
CA MET A 145 -6.64 -22.12 -1.87
C MET A 145 -5.34 -22.00 -2.68
N GLN A 146 -5.36 -22.33 -3.98
CA GLN A 146 -4.17 -22.27 -4.84
C GLN A 146 -3.90 -20.85 -5.38
N GLU A 147 -4.95 -20.06 -5.65
CA GLU A 147 -4.80 -18.68 -6.15
C GLU A 147 -4.16 -17.75 -5.11
N GLN A 148 -4.44 -17.94 -3.82
CA GLN A 148 -3.97 -17.04 -2.76
C GLN A 148 -2.50 -17.28 -2.35
N MET A 149 -1.96 -18.50 -2.52
CA MET A 149 -0.55 -18.80 -2.23
C MET A 149 0.44 -18.36 -3.32
N SER A 150 -0.04 -17.95 -4.50
CA SER A 150 0.83 -17.48 -5.60
C SER A 150 1.05 -15.96 -5.62
N GLY A 151 0.22 -15.18 -4.92
CA GLY A 151 0.21 -13.72 -5.00
C GLY A 151 1.02 -12.97 -3.93
N ALA A 152 1.57 -13.67 -2.93
CA ALA A 152 2.27 -13.05 -1.80
C ALA A 152 3.79 -12.91 -2.02
N ALA A 153 4.21 -12.49 -3.21
CA ALA A 153 5.57 -12.02 -3.45
C ALA A 153 5.70 -10.58 -2.88
N MET A 154 5.86 -10.49 -1.57
CA MET A 154 5.96 -9.21 -0.87
C MET A 154 7.25 -8.47 -1.27
N ALA A 155 7.06 -7.21 -1.67
CA ALA A 155 8.09 -6.20 -1.76
C ALA A 155 8.76 -6.04 -0.39
N MET A 156 10.04 -6.41 -0.31
CA MET A 156 10.85 -6.03 0.84
C MET A 156 10.90 -4.50 0.94
N PRO A 157 10.84 -3.93 2.15
CA PRO A 157 11.17 -2.53 2.36
C PRO A 157 12.54 -2.27 1.72
N PRO A 158 12.66 -1.31 0.79
CA PRO A 158 13.95 -1.05 0.16
C PRO A 158 14.96 -0.65 1.23
N ASP A 159 16.15 -1.25 1.19
CA ASP A 159 17.26 -0.85 2.04
C ASP A 159 17.47 0.66 1.95
N PRO A 160 17.55 1.41 3.07
CA PRO A 160 17.64 2.86 3.05
C PRO A 160 18.88 3.33 2.28
N ASN A 161 20.00 2.62 2.40
CA ASN A 161 21.22 2.92 1.65
C ASN A 161 21.05 2.75 0.12
N LYS A 162 20.26 1.76 -0.32
CA LYS A 162 19.94 1.57 -1.73
C LYS A 162 18.99 2.66 -2.22
N ALA A 163 17.99 3.00 -1.42
CA ALA A 163 17.05 4.08 -1.69
C ALA A 163 17.75 5.45 -1.79
N PHE A 164 18.70 5.75 -0.90
CA PHE A 164 19.50 6.97 -0.95
C PHE A 164 20.37 7.04 -2.19
N LYS A 165 21.00 5.93 -2.58
CA LYS A 165 21.80 5.89 -3.82
C LYS A 165 20.93 6.12 -5.05
N SER A 166 19.78 5.44 -5.15
CA SER A 166 18.87 5.61 -6.28
C SER A 166 18.30 7.03 -6.36
N GLU A 167 17.99 7.65 -5.22
CA GLU A 167 17.52 9.05 -5.20
C GLU A 167 18.65 10.03 -5.54
N TRP A 168 19.89 9.77 -5.12
CA TRP A 168 21.04 10.60 -5.50
C TRP A 168 21.27 10.60 -7.02
N GLU A 169 21.29 9.41 -7.64
CA GLU A 169 21.42 9.24 -9.09
C GLU A 169 20.25 9.89 -9.84
N ALA A 170 19.02 9.68 -9.35
CA ALA A 170 17.83 10.30 -9.92
C ALA A 170 17.88 11.82 -9.82
N LEU A 171 18.37 12.38 -8.71
CA LEU A 171 18.45 13.82 -8.50
C LEU A 171 19.55 14.47 -9.35
N GLU A 172 20.60 13.72 -9.70
CA GLU A 172 21.71 14.19 -10.53
C GLU A 172 21.25 14.52 -11.95
N ILE A 173 20.40 13.67 -12.53
CA ILE A 173 19.91 13.77 -13.91
C ILE A 173 18.89 14.90 -14.10
N ILE A 174 18.24 15.38 -13.03
CA ILE A 174 17.18 16.40 -13.17
C ILE A 174 17.77 17.76 -13.49
N GLU A 175 17.20 18.38 -14.52
CA GLU A 175 17.41 19.78 -14.86
C GLU A 175 16.24 20.64 -14.38
N HIS A 176 16.55 21.89 -14.01
CA HIS A 176 15.52 22.84 -13.61
C HIS A 176 14.86 23.46 -14.85
N LYS A 177 13.58 23.13 -15.04
CA LYS A 177 12.72 23.82 -16.01
C LYS A 177 11.79 24.76 -15.27
N TRP A 178 12.00 26.07 -15.40
CA TRP A 178 11.18 27.08 -14.73
C TRP A 178 9.80 27.14 -15.41
N ALA A 179 8.74 26.76 -14.70
CA ALA A 179 7.38 26.73 -15.26
C ALA A 179 6.76 28.12 -15.47
N LEU A 180 7.08 29.06 -14.59
CA LEU A 180 6.58 30.45 -14.57
C LEU A 180 7.35 31.41 -15.50
N GLU A 181 8.21 30.95 -16.42
CA GLU A 181 8.98 31.86 -17.29
C GLU A 181 8.11 32.65 -18.29
N LYS A 182 6.92 32.15 -18.61
CA LYS A 182 5.96 32.79 -19.52
C LYS A 182 4.65 33.17 -18.84
N VAL A 183 4.64 33.20 -17.50
CA VAL A 183 3.39 33.43 -16.76
C VAL A 183 2.84 34.83 -17.00
N GLU A 184 3.71 35.82 -17.21
CA GLU A 184 3.29 37.18 -17.52
C GLU A 184 2.60 37.27 -18.89
N GLU A 185 3.15 36.61 -19.91
CA GLU A 185 2.55 36.55 -21.25
C GLU A 185 1.20 35.84 -21.23
N GLU A 186 1.10 34.71 -20.53
CA GLU A 186 -0.14 33.94 -20.39
C GLU A 186 -1.21 34.76 -19.65
N LEU A 187 -0.84 35.43 -18.56
CA LEU A 187 -1.75 36.27 -17.78
C LEU A 187 -2.23 37.49 -18.56
N MET A 188 -1.36 38.13 -19.34
CA MET A 188 -1.74 39.28 -20.18
C MET A 188 -2.57 38.88 -21.40
N SER A 189 -2.51 37.62 -21.84
CA SER A 189 -3.30 37.12 -22.97
C SER A 189 -4.77 36.84 -22.62
N GLN A 190 -5.13 36.82 -21.34
CA GLN A 190 -6.46 36.49 -20.85
C GLN A 190 -7.01 37.62 -20.00
N ASP A 191 -8.30 37.93 -20.15
CA ASP A 191 -8.99 38.84 -19.22
C ASP A 191 -9.14 38.18 -17.85
N LEU A 192 -8.93 38.97 -16.79
CA LEU A 192 -9.07 38.49 -15.42
C LEU A 192 -10.54 38.15 -15.12
N ASN A 193 -10.79 36.88 -14.79
CA ASN A 193 -12.14 36.43 -14.46
C ASN A 193 -12.53 36.84 -13.02
N PHE A 194 -13.20 37.99 -12.90
CA PHE A 194 -13.77 38.49 -11.64
C PHE A 194 -15.27 38.22 -11.50
N GLN A 195 -15.85 37.33 -12.32
CA GLN A 195 -17.31 37.16 -12.44
C GLN A 195 -17.99 36.67 -11.14
N GLY A 196 -17.23 36.15 -10.17
CA GLY A 196 -17.71 35.77 -8.83
C GLY A 196 -17.48 36.81 -7.72
N LEU A 197 -16.81 37.93 -7.99
CA LEU A 197 -16.38 38.89 -6.95
C LEU A 197 -17.56 39.58 -6.25
N PHE A 198 -18.71 39.70 -6.91
CA PHE A 198 -19.90 40.40 -6.39
C PHE A 198 -21.12 39.49 -6.18
N SER A 199 -21.01 38.18 -6.42
CA SER A 199 -22.16 37.26 -6.41
C SER A 199 -22.58 36.78 -5.01
N GLN A 200 -21.86 37.16 -3.95
CA GLN A 200 -22.10 36.64 -2.59
C GLN A 200 -22.87 37.60 -1.65
N ASN A 201 -23.37 38.74 -2.15
CA ASN A 201 -24.00 39.79 -1.32
C ASN A 201 -25.49 40.06 -1.64
N ARG A 202 -26.23 39.08 -2.17
CA ARG A 202 -27.66 39.22 -2.50
C ARG A 202 -28.58 38.12 -1.93
N GLU A 203 -28.15 37.37 -0.93
CA GLU A 203 -29.01 36.39 -0.22
C GLU A 203 -29.25 36.77 1.26
N GLY A 204 -29.23 38.06 1.59
CA GLY A 204 -29.60 38.56 2.91
C GLY A 204 -30.63 39.68 2.78
N ASN A 205 -31.83 39.45 3.30
CA ASN A 205 -33.00 40.33 3.33
C ASN A 205 -33.68 40.58 1.99
N ILE A 206 -34.75 39.82 1.68
CA ILE A 206 -36.08 40.43 1.56
C ILE A 206 -37.18 39.40 1.89
N PHE A 207 -37.92 39.69 2.98
CA PHE A 207 -39.19 39.12 3.49
C PHE A 207 -39.21 37.70 4.06
#